data_AF-A0A7X7C8R1-F1
#
_entry.id   AF-A0A7X7C8R1-F1
#
_cell.length_a   1.000
_cell.length_b   1.000
_cell.length_c   1.000
_cell.angle_alpha   90.00
_cell.angle_beta   90.00
_cell.angle_gamma   90.00
#
_symmetry.space_group_name_H-M   'P 1'
#
loop_
_entity.id
_entity.type
_entity.pdbx_description
1 polymer ?
#
loop_
_entity_poly.entity_id
_entity_poly.type
_entity_poly.pdbx_seq_one_letter_code
_entity_poly.pdbx_strand_id
1 'polypeptide(L)'
;MANAKSGKKKLGRGRHASTIKRERQNKKRRAINRHNVSTMRTAVKKVRVNLSDETLKEVLPLLAKCVQKGIIHKNKAARLKSRLTKAVNKAK
;
A
#
# COMPACT_ATOMS: atom_id res chain seq x y z
N MET A 1 14.55 20.03 35.77
CA MET A 1 14.49 19.95 34.29
C MET A 1 15.89 19.71 33.73
N ALA A 2 16.24 18.49 33.36
CA ALA A 2 17.52 18.19 32.71
C ALA A 2 17.37 16.94 31.84
N ASN A 3 16.92 17.11 30.60
CA ASN A 3 16.94 16.02 29.63
C ASN A 3 18.27 16.06 28.89
N ALA A 4 19.25 15.33 29.43
CA ALA A 4 20.59 15.24 28.88
C ALA A 4 20.52 14.84 27.40
N LYS A 5 21.02 15.71 26.51
CA LYS A 5 21.30 15.36 25.11
C LYS A 5 22.36 14.26 25.13
N SER A 6 21.92 13.00 25.15
CA SER A 6 22.82 11.87 25.02
C SER A 6 23.49 11.93 23.65
N GLY A 7 24.79 12.22 23.66
CA GLY A 7 25.64 12.15 22.49
C GLY A 7 25.50 10.78 21.83
N LYS A 8 25.49 10.75 20.49
CA LYS A 8 25.32 9.52 19.69
C LYS A 8 26.30 8.45 20.19
N LYS A 9 25.80 7.44 20.91
CA LYS A 9 26.58 6.27 21.33
C LYS A 9 27.18 5.64 20.07
N LYS A 10 28.51 5.58 19.95
CA LYS A 10 29.19 4.93 18.82
C LYS A 10 28.68 3.49 18.72
N LEU A 11 28.06 3.15 17.59
CA LEU A 11 27.60 1.79 17.32
C LEU A 11 28.82 0.88 17.14
N GLY A 12 28.73 -0.37 17.64
CA GLY A 12 29.80 -1.36 17.52
C GLY A 12 30.19 -1.61 16.06
N ARG A 13 31.46 -2.03 15.82
CA ARG A 13 31.98 -2.33 14.47
C ARG A 13 31.00 -3.25 13.71
N GLY A 14 30.67 -2.87 12.47
CA GLY A 14 29.67 -3.56 11.63
C GLY A 14 28.22 -3.06 11.74
N ARG A 15 27.88 -2.24 12.75
CA ARG A 15 26.56 -1.59 12.84
C ARG A 15 26.61 -0.14 12.35
N HIS A 16 26.21 0.08 11.09
CA HIS A 16 26.12 1.42 10.55
C HIS A 16 24.84 2.13 11.03
N ALA A 17 24.98 3.39 11.50
CA ALA A 17 23.84 4.20 11.95
C ALA A 17 22.78 4.41 10.85
N SER A 18 23.23 4.45 9.59
CA SER A 18 22.37 4.51 8.41
C SER A 18 21.47 3.28 8.28
N THR A 19 22.01 2.07 8.46
CA THR A 19 21.26 0.81 8.37
C THR A 19 20.16 0.73 9.42
N ILE A 20 20.45 1.07 10.68
CA ILE A 20 19.45 1.07 11.77
C ILE A 20 18.35 2.13 11.50
N LYS A 21 18.73 3.29 10.94
CA LYS A 21 17.75 4.30 10.52
C LYS A 21 16.86 3.78 9.39
N ARG A 22 17.44 3.13 8.38
CA ARG A 22 16.68 2.54 7.26
C ARG A 22 15.73 1.45 7.73
N GLU A 23 16.15 0.60 8.65
CA GLU A 23 15.29 -0.46 9.22
C GLU A 23 14.04 0.13 9.89
N ARG A 24 14.19 1.16 10.74
CA ARG A 24 13.07 1.85 11.38
C ARG A 24 12.11 2.48 10.38
N GLN A 25 12.64 3.18 9.38
CA GLN A 25 11.83 3.79 8.31
C GLN A 25 11.08 2.74 7.50
N ASN A 26 11.74 1.62 7.18
CA ASN A 26 11.17 0.52 6.43
C ASN A 26 10.04 -0.17 7.20
N LYS A 27 10.22 -0.41 8.50
CA LYS A 27 9.16 -0.96 9.38
C LYS A 27 7.89 -0.09 9.33
N LYS A 28 8.03 1.23 9.49
CA LYS A 28 6.92 2.19 9.42
C LYS A 28 6.22 2.17 8.05
N ARG A 29 6.98 2.29 6.96
CA ARG A 29 6.44 2.27 5.58
C ARG A 29 5.77 0.94 5.24
N ARG A 30 6.37 -0.18 5.67
CA ARG A 30 5.83 -1.53 5.43
C ARG A 30 4.48 -1.72 6.11
N ALA A 31 4.27 -1.23 7.33
CA ALA A 31 2.99 -1.34 8.02
C ALA A 31 1.87 -0.62 7.25
N ILE A 32 2.11 0.63 6.86
CA ILE A 32 1.16 1.46 6.10
C ILE A 32 0.86 0.83 4.73
N ASN A 33 1.90 0.43 4.00
CA ASN A 33 1.73 -0.16 2.67
C ASN A 33 1.00 -1.50 2.75
N ARG A 34 1.30 -2.32 3.75
CA ARG A 34 0.60 -3.60 3.96
C ARG A 34 -0.89 -3.38 4.15
N HIS A 35 -1.28 -2.45 5.02
CA HIS A 35 -2.69 -2.13 5.26
C HIS A 35 -3.39 -1.66 3.98
N ASN A 36 -2.82 -0.70 3.25
CA ASN A 36 -3.41 -0.20 2.01
C ASN A 36 -3.53 -1.30 0.93
N VAL A 37 -2.52 -2.17 0.80
CA VAL A 37 -2.56 -3.29 -0.15
C VAL A 37 -3.61 -4.32 0.26
N SER A 38 -3.74 -4.65 1.55
CA SER A 38 -4.78 -5.57 2.01
C SER A 38 -6.17 -5.02 1.75
N THR A 39 -6.41 -3.74 2.09
CA THR A 39 -7.71 -3.08 1.86
C THR A 39 -8.06 -3.09 0.37
N MET A 40 -7.10 -2.76 -0.50
CA MET A 40 -7.30 -2.83 -1.95
C MET A 40 -7.61 -4.25 -2.44
N ARG A 41 -6.88 -5.26 -1.96
CA ARG A 41 -7.12 -6.67 -2.34
C ARG A 41 -8.51 -7.14 -1.91
N THR A 42 -8.94 -6.78 -0.70
CA THR A 42 -10.27 -7.12 -0.19
C THR A 42 -11.36 -6.46 -1.03
N ALA A 43 -11.22 -5.18 -1.36
CA ALA A 43 -12.19 -4.47 -2.20
C ALA A 43 -12.28 -5.09 -3.61
N VAL A 44 -11.14 -5.43 -4.23
CA VAL A 44 -11.10 -6.15 -5.50
C VAL A 44 -11.76 -7.54 -5.40
N LYS A 45 -11.60 -8.25 -4.28
CA LYS A 45 -12.25 -9.55 -4.05
C LYS A 45 -13.77 -9.40 -3.98
N LYS A 46 -14.29 -8.36 -3.31
CA LYS A 46 -15.74 -8.08 -3.23
C LYS A 46 -16.37 -7.90 -4.61
N VAL A 47 -15.75 -7.12 -5.49
CA VAL A 47 -16.24 -6.93 -6.88
C VAL A 47 -16.28 -8.25 -7.65
N ARG A 48 -15.29 -9.13 -7.44
CA ARG A 48 -15.26 -10.43 -8.12
C ARG A 48 -16.35 -11.41 -7.67
N VAL A 49 -16.86 -11.24 -6.46
CA VAL A 49 -17.94 -12.09 -5.92
C VAL A 49 -19.30 -11.56 -6.35
N ASN A 50 -19.53 -10.25 -6.22
CA ASN A 50 -20.85 -9.66 -6.45
C ASN A 50 -21.09 -9.23 -7.91
N LEU A 51 -20.02 -8.98 -8.68
CA LEU A 51 -20.06 -8.59 -10.10
C LEU A 51 -21.04 -7.45 -10.43
N SER A 52 -21.22 -6.50 -9.52
CA SER A 52 -22.15 -5.38 -9.70
C SER A 52 -21.45 -4.07 -10.09
N ASP A 53 -22.16 -3.21 -10.81
CA ASP A 53 -21.70 -1.87 -11.21
C ASP A 53 -21.42 -0.96 -9.99
N GLU A 54 -22.17 -1.13 -8.90
CA GLU A 54 -22.00 -0.36 -7.67
C GLU A 54 -20.66 -0.66 -7.00
N THR A 55 -20.34 -1.96 -6.83
CA THR A 55 -19.06 -2.36 -6.24
C THR A 55 -17.87 -1.92 -7.11
N LEU A 56 -18.05 -1.88 -8.43
CA LEU A 56 -17.03 -1.37 -9.34
C LEU A 56 -16.77 0.13 -9.12
N LYS A 57 -17.83 0.94 -8.99
CA LYS A 57 -17.72 2.40 -8.74
C LYS A 57 -16.97 2.71 -7.45
N GLU A 58 -17.11 1.90 -6.41
CA GLU A 58 -16.38 2.06 -5.15
C GLU A 58 -14.88 1.72 -5.26
N VAL A 59 -14.53 0.70 -6.05
CA VAL A 59 -13.14 0.21 -6.15
C VAL A 59 -12.26 1.10 -7.04
N LEU A 60 -12.83 1.72 -8.07
CA LEU A 60 -12.09 2.60 -9.00
C LEU A 60 -11.33 3.74 -8.29
N PRO A 61 -11.95 4.58 -7.43
CA PRO A 61 -11.24 5.64 -6.72
C PRO A 61 -10.22 5.08 -5.72
N LEU A 62 -10.47 3.92 -5.13
CA LEU A 62 -9.54 3.27 -4.21
C LEU A 62 -8.25 2.82 -4.93
N LEU A 63 -8.35 2.30 -6.16
CA LEU A 63 -7.20 1.99 -7.00
C LEU A 63 -6.40 3.25 -7.37
N ALA A 64 -7.09 4.34 -7.73
CA ALA A 64 -6.44 5.62 -8.03
C ALA A 64 -5.67 6.18 -6.82
N LYS A 65 -6.27 6.14 -5.62
CA LYS A 65 -5.60 6.53 -4.35
C LYS A 65 -4.35 5.69 -4.07
N CYS A 66 -4.38 4.39 -4.38
CA CYS A 66 -3.21 3.52 -4.19
C CYS A 66 -2.07 3.85 -5.17
N VAL A 67 -2.38 4.30 -6.39
CA VAL A 67 -1.40 4.79 -7.36
C VAL A 67 -0.79 6.12 -6.90
N GLN A 68 -1.63 7.07 -6.49
CA GLN A 68 -1.18 8.38 -6.01
C GLN A 68 -0.24 8.26 -4.80
N LYS A 69 -0.51 7.33 -3.89
CA LYS A 69 0.35 7.02 -2.74
C LYS A 69 1.62 6.23 -3.10
N GLY A 70 1.83 5.87 -4.36
CA GLY A 70 3.00 5.11 -4.83
C GLY A 70 3.03 3.64 -4.38
N ILE A 71 1.90 3.08 -3.98
CA ILE A 71 1.81 1.72 -3.42
C ILE A 71 1.71 0.67 -4.54
N ILE A 72 1.04 1.01 -5.62
CA ILE A 72 0.95 0.19 -6.84
C ILE A 72 1.35 1.01 -8.06
N HIS A 73 1.98 0.35 -9.03
CA HIS A 73 2.33 0.99 -10.30
C HIS A 73 1.07 1.27 -11.14
N LYS A 74 1.10 2.37 -11.94
CA LYS A 74 0.00 2.77 -12.83
C LYS A 74 -0.50 1.63 -13.73
N ASN A 75 0.41 0.85 -14.29
CA ASN A 75 0.05 -0.28 -15.17
C ASN A 75 -0.67 -1.41 -14.42
N LYS A 76 -0.37 -1.61 -13.13
CA LYS A 76 -1.08 -2.60 -12.30
C LYS A 76 -2.50 -2.15 -12.04
N ALA A 77 -2.70 -0.88 -11.71
CA ALA A 77 -4.02 -0.31 -11.52
C ALA A 77 -4.85 -0.36 -12.82
N ALA A 78 -4.25 0.02 -13.97
CA ALA A 78 -4.89 -0.05 -15.27
C ALA A 78 -5.32 -1.49 -15.64
N ARG A 79 -4.47 -2.49 -15.36
CA ARG A 79 -4.78 -3.90 -15.57
C ARG A 79 -5.94 -4.38 -14.70
N LEU A 80 -5.97 -3.97 -13.43
CA LEU A 80 -7.06 -4.32 -12.52
C LEU A 80 -8.38 -3.67 -12.97
N LYS A 81 -8.35 -2.37 -13.32
CA LYS A 81 -9.50 -1.65 -13.87
C LYS A 81 -10.07 -2.37 -15.10
N SER A 82 -9.22 -2.64 -16.10
CA SER A 82 -9.64 -3.33 -17.34
C SER A 82 -10.25 -4.71 -17.07
N ARG A 83 -9.61 -5.52 -16.21
CA ARG A 83 -10.11 -6.87 -15.91
C ARG A 83 -11.43 -6.86 -15.14
N LEU A 84 -11.58 -5.96 -14.16
CA LEU A 84 -12.81 -5.85 -13.37
C LEU A 84 -13.97 -5.36 -14.22
N THR A 85 -13.77 -4.32 -15.03
CA THR A 85 -14.82 -3.84 -15.96
C THR A 85 -15.24 -4.92 -16.94
N LYS A 86 -14.29 -5.67 -17.52
CA LYS A 86 -14.61 -6.80 -18.42
C LYS A 86 -15.42 -7.90 -17.71
N ALA A 87 -15.09 -8.20 -16.46
CA ALA A 87 -15.80 -9.23 -15.70
C ALA A 87 -17.25 -8.81 -15.40
N VAL A 88 -17.46 -7.57 -14.95
CA VAL A 88 -18.80 -7.01 -14.70
C VAL A 88 -19.62 -6.96 -15.99
N ASN A 89 -19.05 -6.46 -17.09
CA ASN A 89 -19.74 -6.41 -18.38
C ASN A 89 -20.07 -7.79 -18.96
N LYS A 90 -19.32 -8.84 -18.62
CA LYS A 90 -19.61 -10.21 -19.04
C LYS A 90 -20.73 -10.86 -18.21
N ALA A 91 -20.88 -10.43 -16.96
CA ALA A 91 -21.90 -10.92 -16.04
C ALA A 91 -23.26 -10.21 -16.22
N LYS A 92 -23.25 -9.08 -16.93
CA LYS A 92 -24.43 -8.38 -17.43
C LYS A 92 -24.94 -9.05 -18.72
#